data_AF-A0A6G2DFD6-F1
#
_entry.id   AF-A0A6G2DFD6-F1
#
_cell.length_a   1.000
_cell.length_b   1.000
_cell.length_c   1.000
_cell.angle_alpha   90.00
_cell.angle_beta   90.00
_cell.angle_gamma   90.00
#
_symmetry.space_group_name_H-M   'P 1'
#
loop_
_entity.id
_entity.type
_entity.pdbx_description
1 polymer ?
#
loop_
_entity_poly.entity_id
_entity_poly.type
_entity_poly.pdbx_seq_one_letter_code
_entity_poly.pdbx_strand_id
1 'polypeptide(L)'
;SLTYLQNRGAAFSILQDQQLLFAVITLVVVIGAIWYLHKHMEDSFWMVLGLTLIIAGGLGNFIDRVSQGFVVDMFHLDFINFAIFNVADSYLTVGVIILLIAMLKEEINGN
;
A
#
# COMPACT_ATOMS: atom_id res chain seq x y z
N SER A 1 -18.72 9.84 -0.47
CA SER A 1 -18.56 11.20 0.07
C SER A 1 -17.09 11.42 0.45
N LEU A 2 -16.68 12.66 0.72
CA LEU A 2 -15.36 12.97 1.30
C LEU A 2 -15.51 13.23 2.79
N THR A 3 -14.63 12.62 3.58
CA THR A 3 -14.56 12.80 5.03
C THR A 3 -13.13 13.10 5.45
N TYR A 4 -12.93 13.48 6.71
CA TYR A 4 -11.61 13.63 7.31
C TYR A 4 -11.54 12.69 8.52
N LEU A 5 -10.92 11.53 8.33
CA LEU A 5 -10.71 10.55 9.37
C LEU A 5 -9.22 10.45 9.70
N GLN A 6 -8.88 10.60 10.98
CA GLN A 6 -7.52 10.37 11.47
C GLN A 6 -7.35 8.90 11.87
N ASN A 7 -6.63 8.15 11.06
CA ASN A 7 -6.39 6.74 11.31
C ASN A 7 -5.10 6.54 12.13
N ARG A 8 -5.30 6.20 13.41
CA ARG A 8 -4.25 5.96 14.40
C ARG A 8 -4.00 4.48 14.70
N GLY A 9 -4.59 3.56 13.94
CA GLY A 9 -4.50 2.13 14.22
C GLY A 9 -4.42 1.27 12.96
N ALA A 10 -4.50 -0.05 13.17
CA ALA A 10 -4.87 -1.00 12.13
C ALA A 10 -6.34 -1.44 12.32
N ALA A 11 -6.81 -2.38 11.51
CA ALA A 11 -8.13 -2.99 11.67
C ALA A 11 -8.38 -3.46 13.13
N PHE A 12 -9.62 -3.27 13.61
CA PHE A 12 -10.10 -3.73 14.94
C PHE A 12 -9.41 -3.13 16.18
N SER A 13 -8.84 -1.92 16.10
CA SER A 13 -8.15 -1.25 17.23
C SER A 13 -6.96 -2.01 17.81
N ILE A 14 -6.48 -3.05 17.13
CA ILE A 14 -5.24 -3.73 17.49
C ILE A 14 -4.09 -2.76 17.21
N LEU A 15 -3.23 -2.52 18.21
CA LEU A 15 -2.05 -1.65 18.14
C LEU A 15 -2.35 -0.15 17.94
N GLN A 16 -3.41 0.38 18.57
CA GLN A 16 -3.62 1.84 18.65
C GLN A 16 -2.37 2.55 19.21
N ASP A 17 -2.05 3.71 18.63
CA ASP A 17 -0.90 4.57 18.96
C ASP A 17 0.50 3.93 18.75
N GLN A 18 0.57 2.74 18.16
CA GLN A 18 1.85 2.11 17.77
C GLN A 18 2.33 2.60 16.40
N GLN A 19 2.30 3.92 16.19
CA GLN A 19 2.68 4.53 14.90
C GLN A 19 4.11 4.21 14.49
N LEU A 20 5.01 4.10 15.48
CA LEU A 20 6.39 3.71 15.25
C LEU A 20 6.50 2.27 14.74
N LEU A 21 5.70 1.35 15.26
CA LEU A 21 5.64 -0.03 14.74
C LEU A 21 5.18 -0.06 13.29
N PHE A 22 4.09 0.65 12.98
CA PHE A 22 3.59 0.74 11.59
C PHE A 22 4.63 1.36 10.66
N ALA A 23 5.28 2.45 11.09
CA ALA A 23 6.33 3.10 10.32
C ALA A 23 7.50 2.13 10.04
N VAL A 24 7.96 1.39 11.04
CA VAL A 24 9.03 0.38 10.88
C VAL A 24 8.62 -0.73 9.93
N ILE A 25 7.42 -1.28 10.06
CA ILE A 25 6.91 -2.33 9.16
C ILE A 25 6.85 -1.80 7.74
N THR A 26 6.25 -0.63 7.53
CA THR A 26 6.16 -0.02 6.20
C THR A 26 7.54 0.23 5.61
N LEU A 27 8.50 0.69 6.41
CA LEU A 27 9.87 0.90 5.96
C LEU A 27 10.53 -0.40 5.48
N VAL A 28 10.38 -1.49 6.25
CA VAL A 28 10.91 -2.81 5.88
C VAL A 28 10.27 -3.30 4.56
N VAL A 29 8.95 -3.18 4.43
CA VAL A 29 8.23 -3.59 3.21
C VAL A 29 8.65 -2.76 2.00
N VAL A 30 8.76 -1.44 2.15
CA VAL A 30 9.18 -0.54 1.07
C VAL A 30 10.62 -0.81 0.65
N ILE A 31 11.54 -1.03 1.59
CA ILE A 31 12.93 -1.39 1.26
C ILE A 31 12.97 -2.73 0.52
N GLY A 32 12.23 -3.73 0.99
CA GLY A 32 12.13 -5.03 0.32
C GLY A 32 11.55 -4.91 -1.09
N ALA A 33 10.50 -4.10 -1.27
CA ALA A 33 9.89 -3.84 -2.56
C ALA A 33 10.84 -3.10 -3.51
N ILE A 34 11.60 -2.11 -3.03
CA ILE A 34 12.62 -1.40 -3.83
C ILE A 34 13.74 -2.35 -4.25
N TRP A 35 14.23 -3.18 -3.34
CA TRP A 35 15.26 -4.17 -3.65
C TRP A 35 14.77 -5.17 -4.70
N TYR A 36 13.55 -5.67 -4.54
CA TYR A 36 12.94 -6.61 -5.48
C TYR A 36 12.72 -5.96 -6.85
N LEU A 37 12.19 -4.73 -6.84
CA LEU A 37 12.01 -3.93 -8.04
C LEU A 37 13.35 -3.71 -8.77
N HIS A 38 14.44 -3.42 -8.06
CA HIS A 38 15.76 -3.25 -8.68
C HIS A 38 16.26 -4.54 -9.36
N LYS A 39 16.01 -5.70 -8.75
CA LYS A 39 16.39 -7.00 -9.31
C LYS A 39 15.56 -7.37 -10.55
N HIS A 40 14.33 -6.89 -10.62
CA HIS A 40 13.32 -7.25 -11.63
C HIS A 40 12.94 -6.05 -12.54
N MET A 41 13.86 -5.10 -12.71
CA MET A 41 13.67 -3.92 -13.56
C MET A 41 13.42 -4.28 -15.04
N GLU A 42 13.97 -5.40 -15.49
CA GLU A 42 13.88 -5.88 -16.87
C GLU A 42 12.68 -6.83 -17.11
N ASP A 43 11.91 -7.12 -16.07
CA ASP A 43 10.73 -7.98 -16.15
C ASP A 43 9.56 -7.25 -16.85
N SER A 44 8.39 -7.87 -16.87
CA SER A 44 7.22 -7.29 -17.52
C SER A 44 6.89 -5.90 -16.98
N PHE A 45 6.44 -5.01 -17.87
CA PHE A 45 5.95 -3.67 -17.48
C PHE A 45 4.94 -3.72 -16.32
N TRP A 46 4.11 -4.77 -16.27
CA TRP A 46 3.12 -4.98 -15.22
C TRP A 46 3.74 -5.28 -13.86
N MET A 47 4.83 -6.04 -13.81
CA MET A 47 5.61 -6.30 -12.60
C MET A 47 6.16 -4.99 -12.02
N VAL A 48 6.86 -4.21 -12.86
CA VAL A 48 7.44 -2.91 -12.49
C VAL A 48 6.37 -1.92 -12.04
N LEU A 49 5.25 -1.85 -12.75
CA LEU A 49 4.13 -0.97 -12.41
C LEU A 49 3.51 -1.35 -11.06
N GLY A 50 3.25 -2.64 -10.83
CA GLY A 50 2.69 -3.14 -9.57
C GLY A 50 3.57 -2.81 -8.37
N LEU A 51 4.87 -3.08 -8.48
CA LEU A 51 5.84 -2.74 -7.44
C LEU A 51 5.97 -1.24 -7.19
N THR A 52 5.96 -0.43 -8.25
CA THR A 52 6.04 1.03 -8.14
C THR A 52 4.82 1.59 -7.39
N LEU A 53 3.62 1.08 -7.67
CA LEU A 53 2.40 1.47 -6.95
C LEU A 53 2.46 1.06 -5.47
N ILE A 54 2.92 -0.15 -5.17
CA ILE A 54 3.10 -0.61 -3.77
C ILE A 54 4.08 0.29 -3.02
N ILE A 55 5.21 0.64 -3.64
CA ILE A 55 6.22 1.53 -3.05
C ILE A 55 5.62 2.93 -2.83
N ALA A 56 4.95 3.50 -3.83
CA ALA A 56 4.34 4.83 -3.73
C ALA A 56 3.26 4.89 -2.64
N GLY A 57 2.38 3.89 -2.56
CA GLY A 57 1.36 3.81 -1.53
C GLY A 57 1.96 3.61 -0.13
N GLY A 58 2.94 2.70 0.00
CA GLY A 58 3.67 2.51 1.25
C GLY A 58 4.35 3.80 1.74
N LEU A 59 5.05 4.50 0.85
CA LEU A 59 5.72 5.76 1.18
C LEU A 59 4.73 6.87 1.57
N GLY A 60 3.60 7.01 0.87
CA GLY A 60 2.58 8.02 1.21
C GLY A 60 2.06 7.83 2.64
N ASN A 61 1.65 6.60 2.95
CA ASN A 61 1.17 6.23 4.28
C ASN A 61 2.26 6.28 5.37
N PHE A 62 3.53 6.10 5.01
CA PHE A 62 4.66 6.26 5.93
C PHE A 62 4.94 7.73 6.25
N ILE A 63 4.92 8.61 5.25
CA ILE A 63 5.15 10.05 5.40
C ILE A 63 4.11 10.65 6.34
N ASP A 64 2.84 10.30 6.19
CA ASP A 64 1.76 10.72 7.09
C ASP A 64 2.05 10.30 8.55
N ARG A 65 2.41 9.03 8.76
CA ARG A 65 2.70 8.52 10.12
C ARG A 65 3.89 9.23 10.77
N VAL A 66 4.95 9.49 10.02
CA VAL A 66 6.15 10.14 10.56
C VAL A 66 5.95 11.64 10.77
N SER A 67 5.20 12.31 9.89
CA SER A 67 5.02 13.77 9.96
C SER A 67 4.01 14.21 11.02
N GLN A 68 2.89 13.48 11.17
CA GLN A 68 1.77 13.91 12.02
C GLN A 68 1.26 12.81 12.98
N GLY A 69 1.78 11.58 12.90
CA GLY A 69 1.41 10.49 13.82
C GLY A 69 0.08 9.80 13.50
N PHE A 70 -0.47 9.99 12.31
CA PHE A 70 -1.67 9.30 11.84
C PHE A 70 -1.79 9.43 10.31
N VAL A 71 -2.55 8.53 9.70
CA VAL A 71 -2.90 8.61 8.27
C VAL A 71 -4.21 9.36 8.09
N VAL A 72 -4.30 10.21 7.07
CA VAL A 72 -5.59 10.83 6.70
C VAL A 72 -6.33 9.92 5.73
N ASP A 73 -7.53 9.48 6.13
CA ASP A 73 -8.46 8.74 5.27
C ASP A 73 -9.60 9.66 4.83
N MET A 74 -9.95 9.63 3.53
CA MET A 74 -10.88 10.60 2.94
C MET A 74 -12.04 9.98 2.18
N PHE A 75 -11.85 8.81 1.56
CA PHE A 75 -12.85 8.23 0.68
C PHE A 75 -13.81 7.36 1.48
N HIS A 76 -15.04 7.85 1.63
CA HIS A 76 -16.14 7.10 2.23
C HIS A 76 -17.13 6.66 1.15
N LEU A 77 -17.38 5.35 1.06
CA LEU A 77 -18.30 4.79 0.07
C LEU A 77 -19.72 4.76 0.63
N ASP A 78 -20.57 5.71 0.26
CA ASP A 78 -21.93 5.83 0.84
C ASP A 78 -22.87 4.67 0.44
N PHE A 79 -22.48 3.87 -0.55
CA PHE A 79 -23.27 2.78 -1.12
C PHE A 79 -22.90 1.39 -0.59
N ILE A 80 -21.83 1.27 0.21
CA ILE A 80 -21.38 0.00 0.79
C ILE A 80 -20.71 0.25 2.14
N ASN A 81 -20.95 -0.63 3.11
CA ASN A 81 -20.25 -0.56 4.40
C ASN A 81 -18.82 -1.08 4.27
N PHE A 82 -17.93 -0.21 3.79
CA PHE A 82 -16.51 -0.46 3.62
C PHE A 82 -15.68 0.50 4.48
N ALA A 83 -14.45 0.12 4.81
CA ALA A 83 -13.53 0.99 5.54
C ALA A 83 -13.28 2.29 4.75
N ILE A 84 -13.15 3.40 5.46
CA ILE A 84 -12.71 4.67 4.84
C ILE A 84 -11.22 4.51 4.51
N PHE A 85 -10.80 4.96 3.33
CA PHE A 85 -9.45 4.77 2.82
C PHE A 85 -8.92 6.03 2.14
N ASN A 86 -7.65 5.99 1.73
CA ASN A 86 -7.01 7.10 1.01
C ASN A 86 -6.41 6.68 -0.35
N VAL A 87 -5.71 7.63 -0.99
CA VAL A 87 -5.06 7.37 -2.29
C VAL A 87 -3.92 6.36 -2.16
N ALA A 88 -3.16 6.38 -1.06
CA ALA A 88 -2.07 5.44 -0.81
C ALA A 88 -2.60 4.00 -0.67
N ASP A 89 -3.72 3.79 0.00
CA ASP A 89 -4.39 2.48 0.09
C ASP A 89 -4.88 1.99 -1.27
N SER A 90 -5.33 2.93 -2.12
CA SER A 90 -5.70 2.62 -3.50
C SER A 90 -4.49 2.16 -4.31
N TYR A 91 -3.33 2.81 -4.18
CA TYR A 91 -2.09 2.38 -4.83
C TYR A 91 -1.63 1.02 -4.34
N LEU A 92 -1.68 0.76 -3.03
CA LEU A 92 -1.37 -0.55 -2.47
C LEU A 92 -2.29 -1.63 -3.05
N THR A 93 -3.60 -1.41 -3.03
CA THR A 93 -4.60 -2.39 -3.50
C THR A 93 -4.44 -2.68 -4.98
N VAL A 94 -4.38 -1.64 -5.82
CA VAL A 94 -4.22 -1.78 -7.27
C VAL A 94 -2.86 -2.39 -7.61
N GLY A 95 -1.78 -1.96 -6.95
CA GLY A 95 -0.43 -2.47 -7.15
C GLY A 95 -0.34 -3.97 -6.85
N VAL A 96 -0.91 -4.43 -5.73
CA VAL A 96 -0.99 -5.86 -5.38
C VAL A 96 -1.79 -6.64 -6.42
N ILE A 97 -2.95 -6.14 -6.86
CA ILE A 97 -3.76 -6.81 -7.88
C ILE A 97 -2.98 -6.96 -9.20
N ILE A 98 -2.31 -5.91 -9.65
CA ILE A 98 -1.49 -5.93 -10.86
C ILE A 98 -0.35 -6.93 -10.71
N LEU A 99 0.35 -6.91 -9.58
CA LEU A 99 1.47 -7.81 -9.30
C LEU A 99 1.03 -9.28 -9.33
N LEU A 100 -0.08 -9.61 -8.66
CA LEU A 100 -0.65 -10.96 -8.66
C LEU A 100 -1.01 -11.42 -10.06
N ILE A 101 -1.64 -10.56 -10.87
CA ILE A 101 -1.99 -10.89 -12.25
C ILE A 101 -0.74 -11.09 -13.11
N ALA A 102 0.29 -10.26 -12.93
CA ALA A 102 1.55 -10.38 -13.65
C ALA A 102 2.25 -11.71 -13.36
N MET A 103 2.36 -12.07 -12.07
CA MET A 103 2.98 -13.32 -11.63
C MET A 103 2.21 -14.55 -12.12
N LEU A 104 0.87 -14.55 -12.01
CA LEU A 104 0.04 -15.64 -12.52
C LEU A 104 0.18 -15.81 -14.03
N LYS A 105 0.31 -14.71 -14.77
CA LYS A 105 0.51 -14.75 -16.21
C LYS A 105 1.89 -15.31 -16.59
N GLU A 106 2.94 -14.97 -15.85
CA GLU A 106 4.27 -15.55 -16.04
C GLU A 106 4.26 -17.07 -15.78
N GLU A 107 3.62 -17.51 -14.69
CA GLU A 107 3.49 -18.93 -14.35
C GLU A 107 2.70 -19.72 -15.40
N ILE A 108 1.57 -19.19 -15.88
CA ILE A 108 0.75 -19.82 -16.94
C ILE A 108 1.52 -19.90 -18.27
N ASN A 109 2.33 -18.90 -18.58
CA ASN A 109 3.11 -18.88 -19.82
C ASN A 109 4.37 -19.75 -19.77
N GLY A 110 4.69 -20.35 -18.61
CA GLY A 110 5.77 -21.33 -18.48
C GLY A 110 7.18 -20.77 -18.67
N ASN A 111 7.37 -19.46 -18.44
CA ASN A 111 8.71 -18.86 -18.38
C ASN A 111 9.31 -19.01 -16.99
#